data_AF-A0A251XN32-F1
#
_entry.id   AF-A0A251XN32-F1
#
_cell.length_a   1.000
_cell.length_b   1.000
_cell.length_c   1.000
_cell.angle_alpha   90.00
_cell.angle_beta   90.00
_cell.angle_gamma   90.00
#
_symmetry.space_group_name_H-M   'P 1'
#
loop_
_entity.id
_entity.type
_entity.pdbx_description
1 polymer ?
#
loop_
_entity_poly.entity_id
_entity_poly.type
_entity_poly.pdbx_seq_one_letter_code
_entity_poly.pdbx_strand_id
1 'polypeptide(L)'
;MLPDGVAATDARPIGSIVKLYVLGALVQAVEEGRIGWDDPLTVTDDVRSLPSGELQDAPTGTVVSVRDTAEKMIAISDNTATDMLIQAVGREAVEAALVDLGHSDPPRNVPLMTTRDLFRIGWQDDGALRARWADGDAAERRALLEALPGGVVDVPVTAVTDVVWTEGADWFATQDDIARAHLRLAELAATPAGEPVRGILGANPGLPEPARFDHVAFKGGSSVGTLALSYLVDRGDDTWTVVVQAAAREASGLERQSAYAGLAADAAALLAAGSRG
;
A
#
# COMPACT_ATOMS: atom_id res chain seq x y z
N MET A 1 -25.94 -11.96 -0.80
CA MET A 1 -25.01 -12.75 -1.61
C MET A 1 -23.63 -12.15 -1.43
N LEU A 2 -22.65 -12.92 -0.95
CA LEU A 2 -21.25 -12.54 -1.15
C LEU A 2 -20.95 -12.75 -2.65
N PRO A 3 -20.12 -11.91 -3.29
CA PRO A 3 -19.69 -12.17 -4.66
C PRO A 3 -19.07 -13.56 -4.77
N ASP A 4 -19.19 -14.20 -5.94
CA ASP A 4 -18.56 -15.49 -6.21
C ASP A 4 -17.08 -15.45 -5.82
N GLY A 5 -16.61 -16.48 -5.11
CA GLY A 5 -15.22 -16.58 -4.69
C GLY A 5 -14.30 -16.51 -5.90
N VAL A 6 -13.34 -15.57 -5.86
CA VAL A 6 -12.34 -15.41 -6.92
C VAL A 6 -11.29 -16.51 -6.78
N ALA A 7 -10.81 -17.05 -7.90
CA ALA A 7 -9.69 -17.98 -7.90
C ALA A 7 -8.44 -17.31 -7.28
N ALA A 8 -7.74 -18.04 -6.42
CA ALA A 8 -6.59 -17.59 -5.63
C ALA A 8 -5.44 -16.93 -6.42
N THR A 9 -5.43 -17.05 -7.75
CA THR A 9 -4.29 -16.74 -8.62
C THR A 9 -4.42 -15.44 -9.41
N ASP A 10 -5.58 -14.78 -9.40
CA ASP A 10 -5.78 -13.55 -10.20
C ASP A 10 -5.38 -12.30 -9.42
N ALA A 11 -4.44 -11.52 -9.94
CA ALA A 11 -4.07 -10.26 -9.30
C ALA A 11 -5.21 -9.23 -9.36
N ARG A 12 -5.47 -8.60 -8.22
CA ARG A 12 -6.54 -7.61 -7.99
C ARG A 12 -5.95 -6.26 -7.61
N PRO A 13 -6.69 -5.15 -7.80
CA PRO A 13 -6.25 -3.87 -7.27
C PRO A 13 -6.09 -3.96 -5.75
N ILE A 14 -5.01 -3.39 -5.22
CA ILE A 14 -4.64 -3.52 -3.80
C ILE A 14 -4.60 -2.19 -3.05
N GLY A 15 -4.75 -1.07 -3.77
CA GLY A 15 -4.64 0.27 -3.23
C GLY A 15 -3.39 0.44 -2.36
N SER A 16 -3.58 0.98 -1.16
CA SER A 16 -2.48 1.28 -0.23
C SER A 16 -1.72 0.07 0.34
N ILE A 17 -2.06 -1.19 -0.01
CA ILE A 17 -1.18 -2.33 0.33
C ILE A 17 0.18 -2.22 -0.40
N VAL A 18 0.25 -1.47 -1.51
CA VAL A 18 1.53 -1.16 -2.19
C VAL A 18 2.61 -0.63 -1.23
N LYS A 19 2.21 0.03 -0.14
CA LYS A 19 3.09 0.61 0.87
C LYS A 19 3.94 -0.43 1.62
N LEU A 20 3.57 -1.71 1.56
CA LEU A 20 4.44 -2.80 2.02
C LEU A 20 5.74 -2.88 1.19
N TYR A 21 5.64 -2.72 -0.13
CA TYR A 21 6.81 -2.69 -1.03
C TYR A 21 7.65 -1.41 -0.84
N VAL A 22 7.00 -0.27 -0.57
CA VAL A 22 7.71 0.97 -0.22
C VAL A 22 8.49 0.80 1.09
N LEU A 23 7.90 0.14 2.10
CA LEU A 23 8.58 -0.17 3.35
C LEU A 23 9.77 -1.13 3.14
N GLY A 24 9.61 -2.15 2.28
CA GLY A 24 10.71 -3.05 1.92
C GLY A 24 11.89 -2.32 1.26
N ALA A 25 11.60 -1.44 0.29
CA ALA A 25 12.61 -0.61 -0.36
C ALA A 25 13.33 0.34 0.62
N LEU A 26 12.59 0.87 1.60
CA LEU A 26 13.17 1.70 2.66
C LEU A 26 14.16 0.89 3.51
N VAL A 27 13.79 -0.31 3.94
CA VAL A 27 14.70 -1.16 4.73
C VAL A 27 15.97 -1.49 3.95
N GLN A 28 15.86 -1.81 2.66
CA GLN A 28 17.03 -2.03 1.80
C GLN A 28 17.91 -0.78 1.71
N ALA A 29 17.31 0.42 1.57
CA ALA A 29 18.06 1.67 1.58
C ALA A 29 18.78 1.95 2.91
N VAL A 30 18.17 1.55 4.03
CA VAL A 30 18.80 1.62 5.36
C VAL A 30 19.95 0.63 5.48
N GLU A 31 19.77 -0.60 5.02
CA GLU A 31 20.81 -1.64 5.03
C GLU A 31 22.03 -1.22 4.19
N GLU A 32 21.80 -0.55 3.06
CA GLU A 32 22.84 -0.01 2.19
C GLU A 32 23.49 1.29 2.73
N GLY A 33 23.00 1.82 3.85
CA GLY A 33 23.51 3.06 4.47
C GLY A 33 23.23 4.32 3.64
N ARG A 34 22.25 4.28 2.72
CA ARG A 34 21.85 5.45 1.91
C ARG A 34 20.94 6.40 2.67
N ILE A 35 20.21 5.89 3.66
CA ILE A 35 19.29 6.65 4.51
C ILE A 35 19.21 6.00 5.88
N GLY A 36 19.05 6.79 6.94
CA GLY A 36 18.85 6.34 8.31
C GLY A 36 17.42 6.57 8.80
N TRP A 37 16.96 5.79 9.78
CA TRP A 37 15.63 5.94 10.37
C TRP A 37 15.39 7.29 11.05
N ASP A 38 16.45 7.95 11.51
CA ASP A 38 16.38 9.26 12.17
C ASP A 38 16.70 10.42 11.22
N ASP A 39 16.96 10.12 9.93
CA ASP A 39 17.23 11.17 8.94
C ASP A 39 15.98 12.03 8.72
N PRO A 40 16.16 13.35 8.47
CA PRO A 40 15.05 14.25 8.22
C PRO A 40 14.52 14.12 6.79
N LEU A 41 13.21 14.01 6.64
CA LEU A 41 12.47 14.23 5.40
C LEU A 41 11.64 15.50 5.50
N THR A 42 11.43 16.18 4.37
CA THR A 42 10.71 17.45 4.32
C THR A 42 9.43 17.32 3.51
N VAL A 43 8.31 17.78 4.07
CA VAL A 43 7.06 17.91 3.32
C VAL A 43 7.21 19.04 2.31
N THR A 44 7.16 18.70 1.02
CA THR A 44 7.17 19.66 -0.09
C THR A 44 5.90 19.54 -0.92
N ASP A 45 5.60 20.54 -1.74
CA ASP A 45 4.44 20.47 -2.65
C ASP A 45 4.62 19.38 -3.73
N ASP A 46 5.86 18.97 -4.01
CA ASP A 46 6.19 17.88 -4.93
C ASP A 46 5.97 16.47 -4.36
N VAL A 47 5.76 16.32 -3.03
CA VAL A 47 5.38 15.05 -2.37
C VAL A 47 4.02 15.04 -1.65
N ARG A 48 3.44 16.21 -1.35
CA ARG A 48 2.03 16.40 -0.94
C ARG A 48 0.96 15.71 -1.82
N SER A 49 0.37 14.62 -1.33
CA SER A 49 -0.69 13.86 -2.00
C SER A 49 -2.09 14.17 -1.43
N LEU A 50 -3.13 13.53 -1.97
CA LEU A 50 -4.48 13.57 -1.39
C LEU A 50 -4.59 12.58 -0.22
N PRO A 51 -5.59 12.74 0.67
CA PRO A 51 -5.89 11.76 1.72
C PRO A 51 -6.07 10.32 1.20
N SER A 52 -5.92 9.29 2.01
CA SER A 52 -5.72 9.26 3.46
C SER A 52 -4.37 9.79 3.93
N GLY A 53 -4.31 10.26 5.18
CA GLY A 53 -3.13 10.82 5.82
C GLY A 53 -3.42 12.09 6.59
N GLU A 54 -2.38 12.71 7.12
CA GLU A 54 -2.40 14.03 7.75
C GLU A 54 -1.27 14.93 7.26
N LEU A 55 -0.18 14.40 6.69
CA LEU A 55 0.95 15.21 6.23
C LEU A 55 0.58 16.09 5.02
N GLN A 56 -0.50 15.79 4.30
CA GLN A 56 -1.03 16.68 3.27
C GLN A 56 -1.56 18.01 3.83
N ASP A 57 -1.80 18.12 5.14
CA ASP A 57 -2.26 19.34 5.80
C ASP A 57 -1.11 20.06 6.54
N ALA A 58 0.06 19.42 6.65
CA ALA A 58 1.23 20.03 7.26
C ALA A 58 1.76 21.20 6.40
N PRO A 59 2.28 22.28 7.00
CA PRO A 59 2.93 23.36 6.26
C PRO A 59 4.08 22.85 5.38
N THR A 60 4.26 23.46 4.21
CA THR A 60 5.44 23.19 3.38
C THR A 60 6.71 23.56 4.14
N GLY A 61 7.69 22.66 4.15
CA GLY A 61 8.90 22.77 4.96
C GLY A 61 8.83 22.06 6.32
N THR A 62 7.70 21.45 6.70
CA THR A 62 7.64 20.59 7.88
C THR A 62 8.62 19.43 7.75
N VAL A 63 9.46 19.24 8.77
CA VAL A 63 10.45 18.17 8.85
C VAL A 63 9.92 17.03 9.71
N VAL A 64 10.04 15.80 9.21
CA VAL A 64 9.58 14.56 9.85
C VAL A 64 10.70 13.53 9.71
N SER A 65 10.95 12.70 10.73
CA SER A 65 11.95 11.63 10.61
C SER A 65 11.51 10.56 9.60
N VAL A 66 12.46 9.82 9.02
CA VAL A 66 12.16 8.64 8.18
C VAL A 66 11.29 7.63 8.93
N ARG A 67 11.58 7.38 10.22
CA ARG A 67 10.80 6.49 11.09
C ARG A 67 9.35 6.95 11.23
N ASP A 68 9.13 8.22 11.59
CA ASP A 68 7.77 8.75 11.76
C ASP A 68 7.02 8.80 10.42
N THR A 69 7.74 9.06 9.33
CA THR A 69 7.16 9.03 7.97
C THR A 69 6.70 7.61 7.62
N ALA A 70 7.51 6.59 7.87
CA ALA A 70 7.16 5.18 7.65
C ALA A 70 6.01 4.72 8.54
N GLU A 71 5.99 5.14 9.81
CA GLU A 71 4.89 4.84 10.72
C GLU A 71 3.57 5.45 10.22
N LYS A 72 3.56 6.73 9.80
CA LYS A 72 2.37 7.36 9.21
C LYS A 72 1.93 6.68 7.91
N MET A 73 2.88 6.33 7.04
CA MET A 73 2.61 5.61 5.80
C MET A 73 1.86 4.29 6.06
N ILE A 74 2.21 3.56 7.12
CA ILE A 74 1.62 2.26 7.42
C ILE A 74 0.36 2.39 8.29
N ALA A 75 0.44 3.07 9.43
CA ALA A 75 -0.58 3.08 10.48
C ALA A 75 -1.86 3.79 10.05
N ILE A 76 -1.74 4.98 9.45
CA ILE A 76 -2.88 5.79 8.98
C ILE A 76 -2.97 5.85 7.46
N SER A 77 -2.13 5.07 6.77
CA SER A 77 -2.09 5.04 5.32
C SER A 77 -1.82 6.40 4.69
N ASP A 78 -0.91 7.19 5.27
CA ASP A 78 -0.62 8.54 4.79
C ASP A 78 0.01 8.52 3.39
N ASN A 79 -0.67 9.12 2.41
CA ASN A 79 -0.24 9.17 1.03
C ASN A 79 0.91 10.17 0.80
N THR A 80 0.95 11.29 1.53
CA THR A 80 2.08 12.22 1.45
C THR A 80 3.34 11.58 2.04
N ALA A 81 3.21 10.87 3.17
CA ALA A 81 4.31 10.10 3.74
C ALA A 81 4.81 9.00 2.79
N THR A 82 3.89 8.36 2.07
CA THR A 82 4.23 7.35 1.06
C THR A 82 5.12 7.95 -0.03
N ASP A 83 4.69 9.09 -0.58
CA ASP A 83 5.38 9.73 -1.71
C ASP A 83 6.69 10.41 -1.27
N MET A 84 6.78 10.88 -0.01
CA MET A 84 8.04 11.28 0.61
C MET A 84 9.05 10.13 0.64
N LEU A 85 8.63 8.93 1.02
CA LEU A 85 9.51 7.75 1.07
C LEU A 85 9.89 7.27 -0.33
N ILE A 86 8.95 7.24 -1.28
CA ILE A 86 9.27 6.92 -2.68
C ILE A 86 10.29 7.92 -3.24
N GLN A 87 10.13 9.23 -2.97
CA GLN A 87 11.10 10.24 -3.39
C GLN A 87 12.48 9.99 -2.75
N ALA A 88 12.52 9.65 -1.46
CA ALA A 88 13.77 9.45 -0.73
C ALA A 88 14.55 8.22 -1.19
N VAL A 89 13.86 7.10 -1.47
CA VAL A 89 14.51 5.83 -1.83
C VAL A 89 14.69 5.65 -3.34
N GLY A 90 13.88 6.36 -4.15
CA GLY A 90 13.82 6.24 -5.60
C GLY A 90 12.74 5.24 -6.07
N ARG A 91 12.07 5.57 -7.19
CA ARG A 91 11.00 4.74 -7.77
C ARG A 91 11.51 3.35 -8.13
N GLU A 92 12.68 3.28 -8.76
CA GLU A 92 13.32 2.04 -9.20
C GLU A 92 13.68 1.13 -8.03
N ALA A 93 13.99 1.69 -6.84
CA ALA A 93 14.23 0.89 -5.64
C ALA A 93 12.95 0.20 -5.16
N VAL A 94 11.80 0.88 -5.26
CA VAL A 94 10.49 0.27 -4.95
C VAL A 94 10.09 -0.76 -6.01
N GLU A 95 10.38 -0.50 -7.28
CA GLU A 95 10.19 -1.47 -8.36
C GLU A 95 11.04 -2.74 -8.15
N ALA A 96 12.29 -2.59 -7.69
CA ALA A 96 13.14 -3.72 -7.30
C ALA A 96 12.60 -4.46 -6.06
N ALA A 97 12.04 -3.72 -5.10
CA ALA A 97 11.43 -4.31 -3.91
C ALA A 97 10.21 -5.18 -4.23
N LEU A 98 9.48 -4.94 -5.33
CA LEU A 98 8.44 -5.88 -5.79
C LEU A 98 9.03 -7.29 -5.99
N VAL A 99 10.20 -7.39 -6.59
CA VAL A 99 10.90 -8.68 -6.81
C VAL A 99 11.36 -9.28 -5.48
N ASP A 100 12.03 -8.48 -4.64
CA ASP A 100 12.59 -8.98 -3.36
C ASP A 100 11.50 -9.45 -2.38
N LEU A 101 10.35 -8.78 -2.37
CA LEU A 101 9.20 -9.16 -1.55
C LEU A 101 8.33 -10.26 -2.19
N GLY A 102 8.77 -10.82 -3.32
CA GLY A 102 8.20 -12.00 -3.91
C GLY A 102 6.95 -11.76 -4.76
N HIS A 103 6.76 -10.56 -5.31
CA HIS A 103 5.69 -10.31 -6.27
C HIS A 103 5.86 -11.19 -7.52
N SER A 104 4.81 -11.90 -7.92
CA SER A 104 4.86 -12.90 -9.00
C SER A 104 4.91 -12.29 -10.42
N ASP A 105 4.39 -11.07 -10.59
CA ASP A 105 4.41 -10.33 -11.86
C ASP A 105 4.84 -8.86 -11.68
N PRO A 106 6.11 -8.57 -11.30
CA PRO A 106 6.57 -7.20 -11.06
C PRO A 106 6.32 -6.23 -12.23
N PRO A 107 6.52 -6.60 -13.52
CA PRO A 107 6.26 -5.72 -14.66
C PRO A 107 4.85 -5.10 -14.68
N ARG A 108 3.85 -5.75 -14.07
CA ARG A 108 2.49 -5.22 -13.98
C ARG A 108 2.37 -3.91 -13.21
N ASN A 109 3.29 -3.67 -12.27
CA ASN A 109 3.35 -2.46 -11.47
C ASN A 109 4.55 -1.59 -11.86
N VAL A 110 5.10 -1.75 -13.07
CA VAL A 110 6.25 -0.99 -13.57
C VAL A 110 5.85 -0.25 -14.86
N PRO A 111 6.01 1.09 -14.95
CA PRO A 111 6.53 1.97 -13.90
C PRO A 111 5.60 2.03 -12.69
N LEU A 112 6.17 2.01 -11.48
CA LEU A 112 5.38 2.11 -10.25
C LEU A 112 4.74 3.49 -10.18
N MET A 113 3.43 3.63 -10.03
CA MET A 113 2.82 4.93 -9.71
C MET A 113 3.11 5.33 -8.25
N THR A 114 3.39 6.60 -7.99
CA THR A 114 3.22 7.20 -6.65
C THR A 114 1.72 7.35 -6.33
N THR A 115 1.37 7.70 -5.10
CA THR A 115 -0.05 7.96 -4.77
C THR A 115 -0.58 9.19 -5.51
N ARG A 116 0.25 10.22 -5.70
CA ARG A 116 -0.08 11.39 -6.52
C ARG A 116 -0.29 11.04 -7.98
N ASP A 117 0.57 10.18 -8.54
CA ASP A 117 0.43 9.68 -9.91
C ASP A 117 -0.94 9.00 -10.06
N LEU A 118 -1.33 8.13 -9.12
CA LEU A 118 -2.65 7.50 -9.13
C LEU A 118 -3.78 8.53 -9.15
N PHE A 119 -3.74 9.57 -8.31
CA PHE A 119 -4.81 10.58 -8.30
C PHE A 119 -4.90 11.35 -9.62
N ARG A 120 -3.76 11.71 -10.20
CA ARG A 120 -3.72 12.44 -11.48
C ARG A 120 -4.17 11.58 -12.64
N ILE A 121 -3.58 10.40 -12.79
CA ILE A 121 -3.97 9.44 -13.83
C ILE A 121 -5.43 9.05 -13.67
N GLY A 122 -5.90 8.85 -12.44
CA GLY A 122 -7.26 8.41 -12.17
C GLY A 122 -8.32 9.47 -12.45
N TRP A 123 -8.14 10.71 -11.96
CA TRP A 123 -9.24 11.69 -11.87
C TRP A 123 -8.88 13.12 -12.32
N GLN A 124 -7.70 13.35 -12.88
CA GLN A 124 -7.38 14.63 -13.53
C GLN A 124 -7.71 14.58 -15.02
N ASP A 125 -7.84 15.78 -15.62
CA ASP A 125 -7.95 15.96 -17.08
C ASP A 125 -9.14 15.20 -17.69
N ASP A 126 -10.25 15.12 -16.96
CA ASP A 126 -11.48 14.42 -17.33
C ASP A 126 -11.25 12.99 -17.87
N GLY A 127 -10.22 12.30 -17.34
CA GLY A 127 -9.85 10.93 -17.72
C GLY A 127 -8.95 10.80 -18.95
N ALA A 128 -8.51 11.89 -19.59
CA ALA A 128 -7.60 11.82 -20.73
C ALA A 128 -6.23 11.23 -20.35
N LEU A 129 -5.71 11.55 -19.16
CA LEU A 129 -4.50 10.90 -18.62
C LEU A 129 -4.72 9.40 -18.40
N ARG A 130 -5.90 9.01 -17.90
CA ARG A 130 -6.28 7.62 -17.69
C ARG A 130 -6.32 6.82 -18.98
N ALA A 131 -6.92 7.38 -20.03
CA ALA A 131 -6.98 6.75 -21.35
C ALA A 131 -5.57 6.52 -21.92
N ARG A 132 -4.70 7.52 -21.81
CA ARG A 132 -3.29 7.41 -22.24
C ARG A 132 -2.53 6.35 -21.43
N TRP A 133 -2.79 6.25 -20.13
CA TRP A 133 -2.20 5.21 -19.28
C TRP A 133 -2.68 3.81 -19.68
N ALA A 134 -3.99 3.66 -19.94
CA ALA A 134 -4.59 2.38 -20.31
C ALA A 134 -4.02 1.85 -21.64
N ASP A 135 -3.90 2.73 -22.64
CA ASP A 135 -3.41 2.39 -23.99
C ASP A 135 -1.88 2.26 -24.07
N GLY A 136 -1.16 2.87 -23.13
CA GLY A 136 0.30 2.98 -23.18
C GLY A 136 1.04 1.71 -22.72
N ASP A 137 2.19 1.45 -23.36
CA ASP A 137 3.17 0.48 -22.88
C ASP A 137 4.01 1.00 -21.69
N ALA A 138 4.95 0.20 -21.19
CA ALA A 138 5.78 0.58 -20.03
C ALA A 138 6.67 1.82 -20.29
N ALA A 139 7.12 2.05 -21.52
CA ALA A 139 7.92 3.21 -21.87
C ALA A 139 7.04 4.47 -21.99
N GLU A 140 5.88 4.34 -22.63
CA GLU A 140 4.90 5.43 -22.78
C GLU A 140 4.32 5.84 -21.43
N ARG A 141 4.01 4.87 -20.55
CA ARG A 141 3.59 5.12 -19.17
C ARG A 141 4.67 5.85 -18.37
N ARG A 142 5.94 5.48 -18.51
CA ARG A 142 7.03 6.15 -17.80
C ARG A 142 7.20 7.58 -18.28
N ALA A 143 7.19 7.79 -19.59
CA ALA A 143 7.21 9.13 -20.18
C ALA A 143 5.99 9.97 -19.76
N LEU A 144 4.81 9.35 -19.61
CA LEU A 144 3.62 10.00 -19.09
C LEU A 144 3.83 10.49 -17.66
N LEU A 145 4.33 9.64 -16.75
CA LEU A 145 4.61 10.02 -15.36
C LEU A 145 5.68 11.11 -15.26
N GLU A 146 6.74 11.04 -16.06
CA GLU A 146 7.82 12.05 -16.11
C GLU A 146 7.33 13.41 -16.61
N ALA A 147 6.31 13.42 -17.48
CA ALA A 147 5.71 14.64 -18.00
C ALA A 147 4.67 15.27 -17.07
N LEU A 148 4.26 14.59 -16.00
CA LEU A 148 3.32 15.17 -15.03
C LEU A 148 3.96 16.37 -14.32
N PRO A 149 3.20 17.47 -14.10
CA PRO A 149 3.76 18.68 -13.50
C PRO A 149 4.18 18.44 -12.04
N GLY A 150 5.20 19.16 -11.56
CA GLY A 150 5.46 19.26 -10.11
C GLY A 150 4.34 20.00 -9.36
N GLY A 151 4.55 20.25 -8.07
CA GLY A 151 3.63 21.00 -7.21
C GLY A 151 2.35 20.24 -6.85
N VAL A 152 1.47 20.90 -6.09
CA VAL A 152 0.27 20.28 -5.49
C VAL A 152 -0.61 19.59 -6.54
N VAL A 153 -1.18 18.44 -6.17
CA VAL A 153 -2.13 17.71 -7.02
C VAL A 153 -3.43 18.50 -7.17
N ASP A 154 -3.75 18.92 -8.39
CA ASP A 154 -4.98 19.65 -8.72
C ASP A 154 -6.11 18.66 -9.05
N VAL A 155 -6.52 17.89 -8.04
CA VAL A 155 -7.68 16.98 -8.10
C VAL A 155 -8.51 17.24 -6.84
N PRO A 156 -9.74 17.75 -6.95
CA PRO A 156 -10.63 17.85 -5.81
C PRO A 156 -10.94 16.46 -5.25
N VAL A 157 -10.84 16.26 -3.92
CA VAL A 157 -11.18 14.97 -3.29
C VAL A 157 -12.60 14.52 -3.65
N THR A 158 -13.52 15.46 -3.85
CA THR A 158 -14.90 15.19 -4.27
C THR A 158 -15.04 14.65 -5.71
N ALA A 159 -14.00 14.77 -6.54
CA ALA A 159 -13.96 14.23 -7.90
C ALA A 159 -13.50 12.76 -7.95
N VAL A 160 -12.99 12.22 -6.84
CA VAL A 160 -12.51 10.83 -6.74
C VAL A 160 -13.71 9.88 -6.58
N THR A 161 -14.46 9.69 -7.66
CA THR A 161 -15.74 8.93 -7.65
C THR A 161 -15.77 7.74 -8.61
N ASP A 162 -14.96 7.77 -9.66
CA ASP A 162 -14.97 6.74 -10.71
C ASP A 162 -14.08 5.55 -10.37
N VAL A 163 -14.50 4.36 -10.80
CA VAL A 163 -13.69 3.13 -10.70
C VAL A 163 -12.66 3.12 -11.83
N VAL A 164 -11.39 3.34 -11.48
CA VAL A 164 -10.31 3.53 -12.48
C VAL A 164 -9.38 2.33 -12.60
N TRP A 165 -9.41 1.38 -11.65
CA TRP A 165 -8.53 0.21 -11.68
C TRP A 165 -8.77 -0.70 -12.90
N THR A 166 -9.98 -0.66 -13.48
CA THR A 166 -10.31 -1.45 -14.68
C THR A 166 -9.53 -1.01 -15.92
N GLU A 167 -8.99 0.20 -15.89
CA GLU A 167 -8.12 0.80 -16.92
C GLU A 167 -6.64 0.78 -16.50
N GLY A 168 -6.30 -0.03 -15.48
CA GLY A 168 -4.93 -0.20 -15.00
C GLY A 168 -4.46 0.87 -14.02
N ALA A 169 -5.32 1.80 -13.60
CA ALA A 169 -5.00 2.81 -12.60
C ALA A 169 -5.22 2.29 -11.17
N ASP A 170 -4.32 1.43 -10.69
CA ASP A 170 -4.16 0.99 -9.30
C ASP A 170 -2.79 0.28 -9.21
N TRP A 171 -2.47 -0.34 -8.09
CA TRP A 171 -1.42 -1.35 -8.01
C TRP A 171 -2.09 -2.72 -7.89
N PHE A 172 -1.47 -3.76 -8.45
CA PHE A 172 -2.10 -5.07 -8.57
C PHE A 172 -1.23 -6.14 -7.96
N ALA A 173 -1.81 -7.01 -7.14
CA ALA A 173 -1.14 -8.18 -6.61
C ALA A 173 -2.15 -9.30 -6.30
N THR A 174 -1.69 -10.54 -6.30
CA THR A 174 -2.44 -11.69 -5.78
C THR A 174 -2.39 -11.69 -4.24
N GLN A 175 -3.28 -12.45 -3.62
CA GLN A 175 -3.24 -12.72 -2.19
C GLN A 175 -1.91 -13.38 -1.74
N ASP A 176 -1.33 -14.24 -2.58
CA ASP A 176 -0.06 -14.91 -2.28
C ASP A 176 1.13 -13.93 -2.38
N ASP A 177 1.09 -12.96 -3.30
CA ASP A 177 2.09 -11.88 -3.37
C ASP A 177 2.06 -11.05 -2.07
N ILE A 178 0.85 -10.69 -1.60
CA ILE A 178 0.67 -9.93 -0.36
C ILE A 178 1.15 -10.73 0.86
N ALA A 179 0.85 -12.03 0.91
CA ALA A 179 1.34 -12.91 1.98
C ALA A 179 2.87 -13.01 1.99
N ARG A 180 3.50 -13.17 0.82
CA ARG A 180 4.97 -13.17 0.69
C ARG A 180 5.60 -11.84 1.10
N ALA A 181 4.97 -10.71 0.75
CA ALA A 181 5.44 -9.40 1.17
C ALA A 181 5.44 -9.25 2.70
N HIS A 182 4.40 -9.71 3.40
CA HIS A 182 4.36 -9.74 4.87
C HIS A 182 5.46 -10.62 5.47
N LEU A 183 5.62 -11.84 4.95
CA LEU A 183 6.67 -12.76 5.42
C LEU A 183 8.07 -12.16 5.21
N ARG A 184 8.34 -11.58 4.05
CA ARG A 184 9.61 -10.93 3.76
C ARG A 184 9.86 -9.73 4.68
N LEU A 185 8.84 -8.92 4.97
CA LEU A 185 8.97 -7.82 5.92
C LEU A 185 9.23 -8.31 7.35
N ALA A 186 8.67 -9.45 7.75
CA ALA A 186 8.97 -10.06 9.04
C ALA A 186 10.44 -10.55 9.12
N GLU A 187 10.97 -11.12 8.02
CA GLU A 187 12.41 -11.45 7.94
C GLU A 187 13.29 -10.20 8.02
N LEU A 188 12.94 -9.15 7.27
CA LEU A 188 13.65 -7.88 7.29
C LEU A 188 13.63 -7.25 8.69
N ALA A 189 12.50 -7.35 9.41
CA ALA A 189 12.36 -6.85 10.77
C ALA A 189 13.28 -7.55 11.79
N ALA A 190 13.78 -8.75 11.50
CA ALA A 190 14.74 -9.47 12.33
C ALA A 190 16.20 -9.01 12.10
N THR A 191 16.45 -8.16 11.11
CA THR A 191 17.77 -7.59 10.82
C THR A 191 18.02 -6.29 11.60
N PRO A 192 19.28 -5.88 11.82
CA PRO A 192 19.58 -4.58 12.42
C PRO A 192 19.01 -3.39 11.62
N ALA A 193 19.01 -3.47 10.29
CA ALA A 193 18.48 -2.41 9.43
C ALA A 193 16.96 -2.29 9.54
N GLY A 194 16.25 -3.40 9.76
CA GLY A 194 14.80 -3.45 9.85
C GLY A 194 14.22 -3.36 11.27
N GLU A 195 15.01 -3.09 12.31
CA GLU A 195 14.55 -3.08 13.72
C GLU A 195 13.17 -2.40 13.94
N PRO A 196 12.88 -1.21 13.37
CA PRO A 196 11.60 -0.54 13.60
C PRO A 196 10.40 -1.18 12.88
N VAL A 197 10.63 -2.02 11.87
CA VAL A 197 9.59 -2.51 10.93
C VAL A 197 8.48 -3.24 11.65
N ARG A 198 8.82 -4.07 12.65
CA ARG A 198 7.82 -4.81 13.43
C ARG A 198 6.89 -3.87 14.21
N GLY A 199 7.44 -2.79 14.76
CA GLY A 199 6.65 -1.75 15.44
C GLY A 199 5.77 -0.97 14.47
N ILE A 200 6.34 -0.54 13.34
CA ILE A 200 5.64 0.19 12.27
C ILE A 200 4.43 -0.59 11.75
N LEU A 201 4.59 -1.89 11.44
CA LEU A 201 3.50 -2.75 10.97
C LEU A 201 2.44 -3.05 12.04
N GLY A 202 2.83 -3.01 13.32
CA GLY A 202 1.93 -3.22 14.46
C GLY A 202 1.25 -1.97 15.01
N ALA A 203 1.62 -0.77 14.52
CA ALA A 203 1.11 0.51 15.03
C ALA A 203 -0.42 0.67 14.87
N ASN A 204 -0.99 0.04 13.84
CA ASN A 204 -2.43 -0.12 13.68
C ASN A 204 -2.72 -1.61 13.41
N PRO A 205 -3.31 -2.37 14.34
CA PRO A 205 -3.49 -3.81 14.16
C PRO A 205 -4.69 -4.18 13.27
N GLY A 206 -5.59 -3.25 12.95
CA GLY A 206 -6.72 -3.49 12.03
C GLY A 206 -7.70 -4.62 12.41
N LEU A 207 -7.63 -5.14 13.64
CA LEU A 207 -8.47 -6.21 14.19
C LEU A 207 -9.19 -5.75 15.47
N PRO A 208 -10.38 -6.29 15.79
CA PRO A 208 -11.11 -5.94 17.00
C PRO A 208 -10.49 -6.51 18.29
N GLU A 209 -9.86 -7.70 18.23
CA GLU A 209 -9.25 -8.38 19.39
C GLU A 209 -7.77 -8.74 19.15
N PRO A 210 -6.89 -7.75 18.90
CA PRO A 210 -5.50 -8.02 18.52
C PRO A 210 -4.69 -8.67 19.65
N ALA A 211 -5.10 -8.47 20.91
CA ALA A 211 -4.45 -9.04 22.09
C ALA A 211 -4.54 -10.57 22.20
N ARG A 212 -5.25 -11.25 21.28
CA ARG A 212 -5.26 -12.72 21.17
C ARG A 212 -4.00 -13.28 20.48
N PHE A 213 -3.18 -12.40 19.91
CA PHE A 213 -1.95 -12.71 19.21
C PHE A 213 -0.77 -12.01 19.90
N ASP A 214 0.43 -12.61 19.79
CA ASP A 214 1.67 -12.01 20.26
C ASP A 214 2.13 -10.86 19.34
N HIS A 215 1.66 -10.90 18.08
CA HIS A 215 1.81 -9.81 17.12
C HIS A 215 0.65 -9.77 16.14
N VAL A 216 0.32 -8.56 15.69
CA VAL A 216 -0.45 -8.32 14.48
C VAL A 216 0.27 -7.26 13.67
N ALA A 217 0.76 -7.62 12.49
CA ALA A 217 1.15 -6.70 11.44
C ALA A 217 -0.03 -6.50 10.50
N PHE A 218 -0.38 -5.26 10.14
CA PHE A 218 -1.54 -4.99 9.30
C PHE A 218 -1.29 -3.92 8.26
N LYS A 219 -1.87 -4.14 7.07
CA LYS A 219 -2.07 -3.08 6.09
C LYS A 219 -3.39 -3.26 5.35
N GLY A 220 -4.22 -2.23 5.41
CA GLY A 220 -5.39 -2.06 4.55
C GLY A 220 -5.06 -1.25 3.28
N GLY A 221 -5.83 -1.47 2.23
CA GLY A 221 -5.80 -0.71 0.99
C GLY A 221 -7.20 -0.50 0.44
N SER A 222 -7.49 0.70 0.00
CA SER A 222 -8.77 1.03 -0.62
C SER A 222 -8.59 2.09 -1.70
N SER A 223 -9.48 2.02 -2.69
CA SER A 223 -9.71 3.02 -3.73
C SER A 223 -11.17 2.90 -4.16
N VAL A 224 -11.63 3.71 -5.10
CA VAL A 224 -12.99 3.56 -5.63
C VAL A 224 -13.14 2.17 -6.28
N GLY A 225 -14.04 1.35 -5.75
CA GLY A 225 -14.24 -0.03 -6.22
C GLY A 225 -13.13 -1.00 -5.83
N THR A 226 -12.24 -0.64 -4.90
CA THR A 226 -11.15 -1.50 -4.39
C THR A 226 -11.18 -1.54 -2.86
N LEU A 227 -11.11 -2.74 -2.29
CA LEU A 227 -10.85 -2.95 -0.86
C LEU A 227 -9.95 -4.17 -0.68
N ALA A 228 -8.90 -4.01 0.10
CA ALA A 228 -8.04 -5.10 0.51
C ALA A 228 -7.62 -4.93 1.98
N LEU A 229 -7.57 -6.04 2.72
CA LEU A 229 -7.10 -6.10 4.09
C LEU A 229 -6.06 -7.22 4.16
N SER A 230 -4.92 -6.95 4.80
CA SER A 230 -3.84 -7.93 4.92
C SER A 230 -3.22 -7.91 6.31
N TYR A 231 -2.98 -9.10 6.83
CA TYR A 231 -2.47 -9.32 8.17
C TYR A 231 -1.37 -10.39 8.16
N LEU A 232 -0.38 -10.21 9.01
CA LEU A 232 0.46 -11.29 9.54
C LEU A 232 0.25 -11.33 11.05
N VAL A 233 -0.08 -12.52 11.57
CA VAL A 233 -0.38 -12.71 12.99
C VAL A 233 0.49 -13.82 13.57
N ASP A 234 1.11 -13.53 14.72
CA ASP A 234 1.95 -14.47 15.45
C ASP A 234 1.25 -14.93 16.72
N ARG A 235 1.31 -16.23 17.02
CA ARG A 235 0.83 -16.76 18.31
C ARG A 235 1.61 -18.02 18.69
N GLY A 236 2.36 -17.94 19.78
CA GLY A 236 3.28 -19.00 20.17
C GLY A 236 4.34 -19.19 19.08
N ASP A 237 4.49 -20.44 18.63
CA ASP A 237 5.47 -20.79 17.58
C ASP A 237 4.88 -20.70 16.16
N ASP A 238 3.61 -20.33 16.02
CA ASP A 238 2.89 -20.30 14.75
C ASP A 238 2.72 -18.86 14.22
N THR A 239 2.87 -18.71 12.90
CA THR A 239 2.61 -17.47 12.15
C THR A 239 1.64 -17.75 11.01
N TRP A 240 0.65 -16.87 10.82
CA TRP A 240 -0.30 -16.95 9.71
C TRP A 240 -0.45 -15.62 8.99
N THR A 241 -0.79 -15.69 7.71
CA THR A 241 -1.24 -14.54 6.94
C THR A 241 -2.73 -14.63 6.65
N VAL A 242 -3.45 -13.52 6.81
CA VAL A 242 -4.85 -13.40 6.41
C VAL A 242 -4.95 -12.29 5.38
N VAL A 243 -5.48 -12.60 4.20
CA VAL A 243 -5.66 -11.63 3.11
C VAL A 243 -7.11 -11.69 2.62
N VAL A 244 -7.74 -10.52 2.57
CA VAL A 244 -9.08 -10.33 2.00
C VAL A 244 -8.95 -9.31 0.88
N GLN A 245 -9.34 -9.67 -0.33
CA GLN A 245 -9.38 -8.76 -1.49
C GLN A 245 -10.79 -8.72 -2.07
N ALA A 246 -11.24 -7.51 -2.40
CA ALA A 246 -12.51 -7.27 -3.06
C ALA A 246 -12.35 -6.14 -4.08
N ALA A 247 -12.89 -6.36 -5.28
CA ALA A 247 -12.88 -5.38 -6.35
C ALA A 247 -14.24 -5.37 -7.05
N ALA A 248 -14.78 -4.17 -7.27
CA ALA A 248 -16.01 -3.94 -7.99
C ALA A 248 -15.77 -3.00 -9.17
N ARG A 249 -16.52 -3.20 -10.25
CA ARG A 249 -16.49 -2.35 -11.45
C ARG A 249 -17.35 -1.09 -11.32
N GLU A 250 -18.14 -1.00 -10.27
CA GLU A 250 -18.98 0.14 -9.92
C GLU A 250 -18.73 0.52 -8.46
N ALA A 251 -18.75 1.82 -8.13
CA ALA A 251 -18.47 2.32 -6.79
C ALA A 251 -19.41 1.74 -5.72
N SER A 252 -20.68 1.51 -6.07
CA SER A 252 -21.72 0.90 -5.22
C SER A 252 -21.44 -0.57 -4.88
N GLY A 253 -20.56 -1.25 -5.62
CA GLY A 253 -20.31 -2.69 -5.46
C GLY A 253 -19.57 -3.07 -4.16
N LEU A 254 -18.99 -2.10 -3.44
CA LEU A 254 -18.29 -2.32 -2.17
C LEU A 254 -18.84 -1.51 -0.98
N GLU A 255 -20.12 -1.09 -1.02
CA GLU A 255 -20.72 -0.26 0.05
C GLU A 255 -20.66 -0.87 1.46
N ARG A 256 -20.60 -2.21 1.57
CA ARG A 256 -20.52 -2.93 2.86
C ARG A 256 -19.09 -3.27 3.24
N GLN A 257 -18.20 -2.27 3.29
CA GLN A 257 -16.79 -2.47 3.69
C GLN A 257 -16.64 -3.19 5.04
N SER A 258 -17.53 -2.89 5.99
CA SER A 258 -17.56 -3.56 7.31
C SER A 258 -17.76 -5.07 7.25
N ALA A 259 -18.43 -5.60 6.21
CA ALA A 259 -18.59 -7.03 6.04
C ALA A 259 -17.25 -7.72 5.73
N TYR A 260 -16.38 -7.08 4.96
CA TYR A 260 -15.04 -7.62 4.64
C TYR A 260 -14.10 -7.55 5.84
N ALA A 261 -14.18 -6.49 6.65
CA ALA A 261 -13.51 -6.44 7.94
C ALA A 261 -14.00 -7.55 8.90
N GLY A 262 -15.30 -7.85 8.87
CA GLY A 262 -15.89 -8.99 9.57
C GLY A 262 -15.27 -10.33 9.14
N LEU A 263 -15.09 -10.56 7.84
CA LEU A 263 -14.44 -11.79 7.34
C LEU A 263 -13.00 -11.94 7.85
N ALA A 264 -12.22 -10.86 7.86
CA ALA A 264 -10.86 -10.87 8.40
C ALA A 264 -10.86 -11.14 9.92
N ALA A 265 -11.78 -10.52 10.66
CA ALA A 265 -11.93 -10.73 12.10
C ALA A 265 -12.36 -12.16 12.43
N ASP A 266 -13.29 -12.74 11.68
CA ASP A 266 -13.74 -14.12 11.85
C ASP A 266 -12.60 -15.11 11.56
N ALA A 267 -11.83 -14.89 10.49
CA ALA A 267 -10.65 -15.69 10.17
C ALA A 267 -9.60 -15.62 11.30
N ALA A 268 -9.29 -14.41 11.79
CA ALA A 268 -8.39 -14.23 12.93
C ALA A 268 -8.92 -14.90 14.21
N ALA A 269 -10.22 -14.81 14.49
CA ALA A 269 -10.83 -15.47 15.64
C ALA A 269 -10.71 -17.00 15.57
N LEU A 270 -10.81 -17.59 14.38
CA LEU A 270 -10.59 -19.04 14.17
C LEU A 270 -9.14 -19.43 14.44
N LEU A 271 -8.17 -18.67 13.96
CA LEU A 271 -6.74 -18.88 14.26
C LEU A 271 -6.47 -18.77 15.77
N ALA A 272 -7.06 -17.77 16.43
CA ALA A 272 -6.96 -17.57 17.87
C ALA A 272 -7.70 -18.64 18.71
N ALA A 273 -8.63 -19.39 18.14
CA ALA A 273 -9.26 -20.51 18.84
C ALA A 273 -8.37 -21.77 18.89
N GLY A 274 -7.34 -21.83 18.03
CA GLY A 274 -6.57 -23.04 17.76
C GLY A 274 -7.38 -24.05 16.95
N SER A 275 -6.75 -24.76 16.02
CA SER A 275 -7.38 -25.89 15.34
C SER A 275 -7.74 -26.95 16.38
N ARG A 276 -9.00 -26.95 16.83
CA ARG A 276 -9.63 -28.15 17.40
C ARG A 276 -9.87 -29.11 16.23
N GLY A 277 -8.84 -29.84 15.84
CA GLY A 277 -8.89 -30.84 14.77
C GLY A 277 -7.61 -31.63 14.72
#